data_AF-A0A7V9PAC2-F1
#
_entry.id   AF-A0A7V9PAC2-F1
#
_cell.length_a   1.000
_cell.length_b   1.000
_cell.length_c   1.000
_cell.angle_alpha   90.00
_cell.angle_beta   90.00
_cell.angle_gamma   90.00
#
_symmetry.space_group_name_H-M   'P 1'
#
loop_
_entity.id
_entity.type
_entity.pdbx_description
1 polymer ?
#
loop_
_entity_poly.entity_id
_entity_poly.type
_entity_poly.pdbx_seq_one_letter_code
_entity_poly.pdbx_strand_id
1 'polypeptide(L)' 'VFTEKEQETFYQRNMPQPQRCQQCRSKKAALRSDAPSRFEIVCDHCGKHDHVPFQPKTGRTVLCKDCHQANRSKVRFA' A
#
# COMPACT_ATOMS: atom_id res chain seq x y z
N VAL A 1 1.47 -19.38 16.88
CA VAL A 1 2.88 -19.86 16.80
C VAL A 1 3.12 -20.28 15.34
N PHE A 2 4.29 -20.01 14.75
CA PHE A 2 4.62 -20.42 13.37
C PHE A 2 4.77 -21.94 13.31
N THR A 3 4.20 -22.56 12.27
CA THR A 3 4.28 -24.01 12.04
C THR A 3 5.71 -24.43 11.64
N GLU A 4 6.05 -25.68 11.89
CA GLU A 4 7.38 -26.27 11.60
C GLU A 4 7.76 -26.11 10.11
N LYS A 5 6.79 -26.34 9.21
CA LYS A 5 6.94 -26.12 7.76
C LYS A 5 7.25 -24.66 7.40
N GLU A 6 6.66 -23.69 8.10
CA GLU A 6 6.95 -22.28 7.85
C GLU A 6 8.39 -21.94 8.24
N GLN A 7 8.87 -22.47 9.38
CA GLN A 7 10.24 -22.28 9.85
C GLN A 7 11.25 -22.82 8.84
N GLU A 8 11.03 -24.03 8.30
CA GLU A 8 11.87 -24.62 7.24
C GLU A 8 11.93 -23.74 5.98
N THR A 9 10.80 -23.18 5.53
CA THR A 9 10.81 -22.28 4.37
C THR A 9 11.60 -20.99 4.60
N PHE A 10 11.63 -20.45 5.82
CA PHE A 10 12.45 -19.27 6.12
C PHE A 10 13.94 -19.59 6.07
N TYR A 11 14.34 -20.75 6.63
CA TYR A 11 15.73 -21.22 6.60
C TYR A 11 16.19 -21.55 5.18
N GLN A 12 15.40 -22.30 4.40
CA GLN A 12 15.77 -22.68 3.03
C GLN A 12 15.83 -21.49 2.06
N ARG A 13 14.98 -20.48 2.26
CA ARG A 13 14.91 -19.30 1.37
C ARG A 13 15.84 -18.16 1.77
N ASN A 14 16.70 -18.34 2.78
CA ASN A 14 17.53 -17.28 3.37
C ASN A 14 16.74 -15.99 3.65
N MET A 15 15.47 -16.13 4.06
CA MET A 15 14.61 -14.98 4.34
C MET A 15 14.79 -14.56 5.80
N PRO A 16 14.80 -13.25 6.09
CA PRO A 16 14.89 -12.76 7.47
C PRO A 16 13.70 -13.27 8.28
N GLN A 17 13.96 -13.67 9.53
CA GLN A 17 12.91 -14.18 10.40
C GLN A 17 11.81 -13.13 10.62
N PRO A 18 10.53 -13.54 10.57
CA PRO A 18 9.42 -12.63 10.72
C PRO A 18 9.37 -12.06 12.15
N GLN A 19 9.43 -10.74 12.26
CA GLN A 19 9.42 -10.01 13.55
C GLN A 19 8.11 -10.17 14.36
N ARG A 20 7.03 -10.67 13.74
CA ARG A 20 5.71 -10.85 14.38
C ARG A 20 5.06 -12.12 13.87
N CYS A 21 4.43 -12.89 14.77
CA CYS A 21 3.71 -14.10 14.38
C CYS A 21 2.49 -13.78 13.49
N GLN A 22 2.03 -14.76 12.72
CA GLN A 22 0.88 -14.62 11.82
C GLN A 22 -0.33 -14.03 12.53
N GLN A 23 -0.66 -14.52 13.74
CA GLN A 23 -1.76 -14.03 14.57
C GLN A 23 -1.57 -12.56 14.99
N CYS A 24 -0.36 -12.15 15.39
CA CYS A 24 -0.06 -10.75 15.71
C CYS A 24 -0.12 -9.86 14.46
N ARG A 25 0.24 -10.40 13.29
CA ARG A 25 0.16 -9.70 12.00
C ARG A 25 -1.28 -9.49 11.56
N SER A 26 -2.13 -10.51 11.66
CA SER A 26 -3.56 -10.42 11.32
C SER A 26 -4.35 -9.59 12.34
N LYS A 27 -4.07 -9.70 13.64
CA LYS A 27 -4.64 -8.80 14.66
C LYS A 27 -4.30 -7.34 14.39
N LYS A 28 -3.04 -7.03 14.05
CA LYS A 28 -2.65 -5.65 13.69
C LYS A 28 -3.33 -5.18 12.41
N ALA A 29 -3.53 -6.05 11.43
CA ALA A 29 -4.25 -5.72 10.21
C ALA A 29 -5.74 -5.44 10.48
N ALA A 30 -6.38 -6.23 11.34
CA ALA A 30 -7.77 -6.03 11.76
C ALA A 30 -7.96 -4.78 12.64
N LEU A 31 -6.99 -4.45 13.48
CA LEU A 31 -6.98 -3.24 14.31
C LEU A 31 -6.71 -1.96 13.51
N ARG A 32 -6.29 -2.06 12.24
CA ARG A 32 -6.30 -0.93 11.31
C ARG A 32 -7.72 -0.70 10.80
N SER A 33 -8.64 -0.39 11.71
CA SER A 33 -9.95 0.17 11.41
C SER A 33 -9.88 1.62 10.95
N ASP A 34 -8.69 2.24 11.01
CA ASP A 34 -8.33 3.41 10.21
C ASP A 34 -8.33 3.04 8.72
N ALA A 35 -9.52 2.90 8.15
CA ALA A 35 -9.69 3.12 6.73
C ALA A 35 -9.03 4.46 6.44
N PRO A 36 -8.06 4.54 5.51
CA PRO A 36 -7.44 5.80 5.18
C PRO A 36 -8.56 6.78 4.84
N SER A 37 -8.59 7.91 5.55
CA SER A 37 -9.54 8.97 5.28
C SER A 37 -9.46 9.28 3.78
N ARG A 38 -10.59 9.07 3.11
CA ARG A 38 -10.72 9.33 1.68
C ARG A 38 -10.87 10.83 1.53
N PHE A 39 -9.84 11.49 1.03
CA PHE A 39 -9.88 12.91 0.73
C PHE A 39 -10.36 13.09 -0.70
N GLU A 40 -11.36 13.95 -0.89
CA GLU A 40 -11.78 14.36 -2.22
C GLU A 40 -10.71 15.26 -2.85
N ILE A 41 -10.43 15.01 -4.12
CA ILE A 41 -9.45 15.72 -4.92
C ILE A 41 -9.99 15.97 -6.32
N VAL A 42 -9.42 16.97 -6.99
CA VAL A 42 -9.55 17.15 -8.44
C VAL A 42 -8.24 16.75 -9.08
N CYS A 43 -8.29 15.88 -10.10
CA CYS A 43 -7.10 15.41 -10.80
C CYS A 43 -6.48 16.52 -11.66
N ASP A 44 -5.18 16.79 -11.49
CA ASP A 44 -4.47 17.82 -12.26
C ASP A 44 -4.31 17.48 -13.75
N HIS A 45 -4.40 16.20 -14.13
CA HIS A 45 -4.22 15.75 -15.51
C HIS A 45 -5.54 15.68 -16.31
N CYS A 46 -6.64 15.29 -15.67
CA CYS A 46 -7.93 15.07 -16.37
C CYS A 46 -9.11 15.86 -15.81
N GLY A 47 -8.93 16.59 -14.71
CA GLY A 47 -9.96 17.44 -14.10
C GLY A 47 -11.12 16.71 -13.41
N LYS A 48 -11.07 15.38 -13.29
CA LYS A 48 -12.14 14.60 -12.63
C LYS A 48 -12.01 14.62 -11.10
N HIS A 49 -13.15 14.56 -10.42
CA HIS A 49 -13.22 14.32 -8.98
C HIS A 49 -12.89 12.86 -8.66
N ASP A 50 -12.02 12.62 -7.67
CA ASP A 50 -11.65 11.29 -7.19
C ASP A 50 -11.32 11.32 -5.69
N HIS A 51 -11.09 10.16 -5.10
CA HIS A 51 -10.71 10.01 -3.69
C HIS A 51 -9.33 9.41 -3.54
N VAL A 52 -8.50 10.03 -2.71
CA VAL A 52 -7.16 9.52 -2.35
C VAL A 52 -7.06 9.14 -0.88
N PRO A 53 -6.26 8.12 -0.54
CA PRO A 53 -6.07 7.65 0.83
C PRO A 53 -5.06 8.49 1.63
N PHE A 54 -4.64 9.65 1.10
CA PHE A 54 -3.65 10.53 1.71
C PHE A 54 -4.13 11.97 1.62
N GLN A 55 -3.74 12.79 2.61
CA GLN A 55 -4.09 14.21 2.59
C GLN A 55 -3.30 14.91 1.46
N PRO A 56 -3.99 15.58 0.51
CA PRO A 56 -3.30 16.33 -0.54
C PRO A 56 -2.49 17.47 0.09
N LYS A 57 -1.22 17.60 -0.32
CA LYS A 57 -0.32 18.65 0.14
C LYS A 57 -0.23 19.74 -0.93
N THR A 58 -0.19 21.00 -0.50
CA THR A 58 0.07 22.13 -1.40
C THR A 58 1.46 21.97 -2.05
N GLY A 59 1.54 22.17 -3.37
CA GLY A 59 2.80 22.08 -4.13
C GLY A 59 3.16 20.70 -4.71
N ARG A 60 2.31 19.67 -4.57
CA ARG A 60 2.48 18.37 -5.26
C ARG A 60 1.29 18.09 -6.17
N THR A 61 1.56 17.60 -7.38
CA THR A 61 0.52 17.19 -8.32
C THR A 61 -0.26 16.01 -7.76
N VAL A 62 -1.58 16.10 -7.80
CA VAL A 62 -2.48 15.04 -7.35
C VAL A 62 -3.22 14.47 -8.57
N LEU A 63 -3.10 13.16 -8.74
CA LEU A 63 -3.67 12.44 -9.87
C LEU A 63 -4.77 11.49 -9.39
N CYS A 64 -5.81 11.31 -10.21
CA CYS A 64 -6.78 10.24 -10.03
C CYS A 64 -6.13 8.86 -10.16
N LYS A 65 -6.82 7.82 -9.70
CA LYS A 65 -6.35 6.43 -9.74
C LYS A 65 -5.85 6.01 -11.13
N ASP A 66 -6.59 6.37 -12.17
CA ASP A 66 -6.29 5.97 -13.56
C ASP A 66 -5.06 6.71 -14.10
N CYS A 67 -4.99 8.04 -13.90
CA CYS A 67 -3.84 8.84 -14.34
C CYS A 67 -2.56 8.45 -13.58
N HIS A 68 -2.67 8.13 -12.29
CA HIS A 68 -1.55 7.64 -11.51
C HIS A 68 -1.07 6.26 -11.99
N GLN A 69 -1.98 5.35 -12.37
CA GLN A 69 -1.61 4.05 -12.94
C GLN A 69 -0.94 4.18 -14.30
N ALA A 70 -1.46 5.05 -15.17
CA ALA A 70 -0.86 5.35 -16.47
C ALA A 70 0.52 6.01 -16.34
N ASN A 71 0.73 6.88 -15.35
CA ASN A 71 2.04 7.47 -15.09
C ASN A 71 3.03 6.42 -14.51
N ARG A 72 2.55 5.55 -13.60
CA ARG A 72 3.36 4.49 -13.00
C ARG A 72 3.83 3.45 -14.02
N SER A 73 3.05 3.14 -15.05
CA SER A 73 3.51 2.26 -16.12
C SER A 73 4.61 2.93 -16.94
N LYS A 74 4.50 4.23 -17.25
CA LYS A 74 5.50 4.98 -18.01
C LYS A 74 6.87 5.04 -17.32
N VAL A 75 6.90 5.23 -16.00
CA VAL A 75 8.16 5.33 -15.21
C VAL A 75 8.86 3.97 -15.03
N ARG A 76 8.15 2.85 -15.17
CA ARG A 76 8.76 1.50 -15.01
C ARG A 76 9.60 1.05 -16.20
N PHE A 77 9.45 1.71 -17.34
CA PHE A 77 10.13 1.36 -18.60
C PHE A 77 11.04 2.50 -19.10
N ALA A 78 11.40 3.44 -18.22
CA ALA A 78 12.32 4.54 -18.49
C ALA A 78 13.60 4.38 -17.66
#